data_AF-A0A9Q1A9F7-F1
#
_entry.id   AF-A0A9Q1A9F7-F1
#
_cell.length_a   1.000
_cell.length_b   1.000
_cell.length_c   1.000
_cell.angle_alpha   90.00
_cell.angle_beta   90.00
_cell.angle_gamma   90.00
#
_symmetry.space_group_name_H-M   'P 1'
#
loop_
_entity.id
_entity.type
_entity.pdbx_description
1 polymer ?
#
loop_
_entity_poly.entity_id
_entity_poly.type
_entity_poly.pdbx_seq_one_letter_code
_entity_poly.pdbx_strand_id
1 'polypeptide(L)'
;MGVDLESLSEATSGAIGSLLSTTILYPLDTCKTKYQAEARAHGQQKYRNLSDVLWEAISTRQVLSLYQGLGTKNLQSFISQFIYFYGYSYFKRLYLEKSGSKKIGTNANLIIAAAAGVCTSFITQPLDTASSRMQTSAFGKSKGLWETLTEGSYSDLFDGLGISLLLTSNPAIQYTVFDQLKLKLLKTNQNNSEKTAVTLSAFTAFFLGALSKSIATILTYPAIRCKVVIQAADSDDDEANKAQRKSRKTLSAVICAIWKKEGILGFFKGLHAQILKTVLSSAFLLMIKEKITATTWVLILAIRRYLFLIRGKLKSA
;
A
#
# COMPACT_ATOMS: atom_id res chain seq x y z
N MET A 1 20.41 -14.17 -24.80
CA MET A 1 19.68 -13.84 -23.56
C MET A 1 18.23 -14.27 -23.77
N GLY A 2 17.88 -15.49 -23.34
CA GLY A 2 16.48 -15.92 -23.37
C GLY A 2 15.73 -15.20 -22.26
N VAL A 3 14.60 -14.57 -22.59
CA VAL A 3 13.70 -14.02 -21.57
C VAL A 3 13.27 -15.16 -20.67
N ASP A 4 13.51 -15.03 -19.37
CA ASP A 4 13.05 -16.02 -18.40
C ASP A 4 11.52 -15.91 -18.27
N LEU A 5 10.82 -16.72 -19.08
CA LEU A 5 9.36 -16.73 -19.20
C LEU A 5 8.69 -16.99 -17.84
N GLU A 6 9.37 -17.68 -16.93
CA GLU A 6 8.90 -17.93 -15.57
C GLU A 6 8.91 -16.64 -14.75
N SER A 7 10.04 -15.95 -14.66
CA SER A 7 10.15 -14.65 -14.01
C SER A 7 9.17 -13.61 -14.59
N LEU A 8 8.96 -13.62 -15.92
CA LEU A 8 7.99 -12.73 -16.57
C LEU A 8 6.54 -13.09 -16.19
N SER A 9 6.19 -14.37 -16.16
CA SER A 9 4.87 -14.87 -15.72
C SER A 9 4.61 -14.52 -14.25
N GLU A 10 5.60 -14.68 -13.38
CA GLU A 10 5.48 -14.32 -11.96
C GLU A 10 5.31 -12.81 -11.77
N ALA A 11 6.09 -11.99 -12.47
CA ALA A 11 5.98 -10.54 -12.38
C ALA A 11 4.63 -10.03 -12.91
N THR A 12 4.18 -10.54 -14.06
CA THR A 12 2.91 -10.13 -14.68
C THR A 12 1.70 -10.59 -13.86
N SER A 13 1.70 -11.84 -13.38
CA SER A 13 0.65 -12.34 -12.49
C SER A 13 0.57 -11.58 -11.17
N GLY A 14 1.72 -11.24 -10.58
CA GLY A 14 1.79 -10.40 -9.39
C GLY A 14 1.25 -8.99 -9.63
N ALA A 15 1.62 -8.35 -10.75
CA ALA A 15 1.15 -7.01 -11.10
C ALA A 15 -0.36 -6.97 -11.36
N ILE A 16 -0.87 -7.89 -12.19
CA ILE A 16 -2.31 -7.98 -12.49
C ILE A 16 -3.10 -8.32 -11.22
N GLY A 17 -2.61 -9.27 -10.41
CA GLY A 17 -3.22 -9.62 -9.14
C GLY A 17 -3.29 -8.46 -8.17
N SER A 18 -2.22 -7.66 -8.08
CA SER A 18 -2.19 -6.46 -7.23
C SER A 18 -3.16 -5.39 -7.73
N LEU A 19 -3.23 -5.13 -9.04
CA LEU A 19 -4.13 -4.14 -9.63
C LEU A 19 -5.61 -4.54 -9.48
N LEU A 20 -5.95 -5.80 -9.74
CA LEU A 20 -7.31 -6.31 -9.59
C LEU A 20 -7.73 -6.33 -8.11
N SER A 21 -6.85 -6.81 -7.21
CA SER A 21 -7.10 -6.77 -5.77
C SER A 21 -7.33 -5.34 -5.28
N THR A 22 -6.50 -4.39 -5.73
CA THR A 22 -6.64 -2.97 -5.37
C THR A 22 -7.95 -2.40 -5.89
N THR A 23 -8.32 -2.68 -7.14
CA THR A 23 -9.58 -2.21 -7.73
C THR A 23 -10.79 -2.75 -6.98
N ILE A 24 -10.85 -4.06 -6.72
CA ILE A 24 -11.96 -4.71 -6.00
C ILE A 24 -12.10 -4.14 -4.57
N LEU A 25 -10.98 -3.88 -3.90
CA LEU A 25 -10.97 -3.39 -2.52
C LEU A 25 -10.96 -1.86 -2.41
N TYR A 26 -10.95 -1.15 -3.53
CA TYR A 26 -10.87 0.31 -3.53
C TYR A 26 -12.08 0.98 -2.84
N PRO A 27 -13.33 0.51 -3.02
CA PRO A 27 -14.46 1.05 -2.28
C PRO A 27 -14.29 0.98 -0.76
N LEU A 28 -13.77 -0.14 -0.25
CA LEU A 28 -13.47 -0.31 1.18
C LEU A 28 -12.39 0.68 1.63
N ASP A 29 -11.37 0.90 0.80
CA ASP A 29 -10.30 1.87 1.07
C ASP A 29 -10.83 3.30 1.12
N THR A 30 -11.73 3.67 0.22
CA THR A 30 -12.35 5.00 0.19
C THR A 30 -13.24 5.22 1.41
N CYS A 31 -14.10 4.25 1.75
CA CYS A 31 -14.89 4.32 2.98
C CYS A 31 -14.01 4.50 4.21
N LYS A 32 -12.94 3.70 4.31
CA LYS A 32 -12.00 3.75 5.43
C LYS A 32 -11.30 5.11 5.49
N THR A 33 -10.78 5.58 4.37
CA THR A 33 -9.98 6.82 4.32
C THR A 33 -10.84 8.04 4.63
N LYS A 34 -12.08 8.10 4.13
CA LYS A 34 -13.06 9.13 4.51
C LYS A 34 -13.42 9.07 6.00
N TYR A 35 -13.69 7.88 6.53
CA TYR A 35 -13.98 7.67 7.95
C TYR A 35 -12.80 8.09 8.85
N GLN A 36 -11.56 7.84 8.41
CA GLN A 36 -10.32 8.23 9.11
C GLN A 36 -10.05 9.73 9.06
N ALA A 37 -10.22 10.33 7.87
CA ALA A 37 -9.99 11.74 7.59
C ALA A 37 -10.91 12.66 8.40
N GLU A 38 -12.10 12.16 8.73
CA GLU A 38 -13.01 12.81 9.64
C GLU A 38 -12.43 12.80 11.08
N ALA A 39 -11.64 13.82 11.39
CA ALA A 39 -11.36 14.24 12.74
C ALA A 39 -12.48 15.20 13.17
N ARG A 40 -13.25 14.86 14.22
CA ARG A 40 -14.42 15.62 14.70
C ARG A 40 -14.24 17.14 14.52
N ALA A 41 -14.75 17.69 13.43
CA ALA A 41 -14.77 19.13 13.19
C ALA A 41 -16.13 19.62 13.67
N HIS A 42 -16.15 20.64 14.53
CA HIS A 42 -17.38 21.23 15.07
C HIS A 42 -18.32 20.32 15.88
N GLY A 43 -17.80 19.29 16.57
CA GLY A 43 -18.58 18.54 17.56
C GLY A 43 -19.69 17.64 17.01
N GLN A 44 -19.93 17.68 15.69
CA GLN A 44 -20.81 16.75 15.00
C GLN A 44 -19.99 15.66 14.32
N GLN A 45 -20.40 14.41 14.54
CA GLN A 45 -19.84 13.23 13.90
C GLN A 45 -20.74 12.89 12.72
N LYS A 46 -20.27 13.16 11.49
CA LYS A 46 -20.95 12.84 10.24
C LYS A 46 -21.08 11.32 10.05
N TYR A 47 -20.03 10.57 10.39
CA TYR A 47 -20.04 9.10 10.28
C TYR A 47 -19.85 8.41 11.62
N ARG A 48 -20.83 7.60 12.03
CA ARG A 48 -20.72 6.73 13.23
C ARG A 48 -19.94 5.47 12.90
N ASN A 49 -20.21 4.91 11.73
CA ASN A 49 -19.62 3.66 11.26
C ASN A 49 -19.09 3.80 9.82
N LEU A 50 -18.25 2.85 9.43
CA LEU A 50 -17.77 2.71 8.05
C LEU A 50 -18.93 2.51 7.06
N SER A 51 -19.99 1.80 7.50
CA SER A 51 -21.20 1.55 6.71
C SER A 51 -21.91 2.84 6.32
N ASP A 52 -21.81 3.89 7.13
CA ASP A 52 -22.50 5.16 6.89
C ASP A 52 -21.90 5.86 5.66
N VAL A 53 -20.58 5.73 5.46
CA VAL A 53 -19.89 6.24 4.27
C VAL A 53 -20.35 5.50 3.01
N LEU A 54 -20.50 4.18 3.10
CA LEU A 54 -21.01 3.37 1.99
C LEU A 54 -22.49 3.69 1.71
N TRP A 55 -23.29 3.86 2.77
CA TRP A 55 -24.69 4.22 2.66
C TRP A 55 -24.88 5.59 2.02
N GLU A 56 -24.07 6.59 2.39
CA GLU A 56 -24.08 7.91 1.73
C GLU A 56 -23.78 7.80 0.23
N ALA A 57 -22.79 6.99 -0.17
CA ALA A 57 -22.48 6.79 -1.59
C ALA A 57 -23.66 6.18 -2.37
N ILE A 58 -24.38 5.25 -1.75
CA ILE A 58 -25.55 4.58 -2.35
C ILE A 58 -26.75 5.54 -2.39
N SER A 59 -27.06 6.23 -1.28
CA SER A 59 -28.21 7.12 -1.17
C SER A 59 -28.09 8.35 -2.05
N THR A 60 -26.87 8.86 -2.25
CA THR A 60 -26.59 9.98 -3.17
C THR A 60 -26.47 9.54 -4.63
N ARG A 61 -26.61 8.23 -4.94
CA ARG A 61 -26.40 7.63 -6.27
C ARG A 61 -25.01 7.88 -6.85
N GLN A 62 -24.02 8.10 -6.00
CA GLN A 62 -22.63 8.42 -6.38
C GLN A 62 -21.69 7.24 -6.08
N VAL A 63 -22.12 6.01 -6.36
CA VAL A 63 -21.33 4.79 -6.11
C VAL A 63 -19.99 4.80 -6.86
N LEU A 64 -19.94 5.38 -8.07
CA LEU A 64 -18.69 5.56 -8.82
C LEU A 64 -17.69 6.47 -8.08
N SER A 65 -18.17 7.35 -7.21
CA SER A 65 -17.31 8.23 -6.42
C SER A 65 -16.50 7.47 -5.36
N LEU A 66 -16.85 6.21 -5.07
CA LEU A 66 -16.00 5.32 -4.27
C LEU A 66 -14.65 5.04 -4.95
N TYR A 67 -14.53 5.29 -6.26
CA TYR A 67 -13.32 5.12 -7.06
C TYR A 67 -12.54 6.42 -7.30
N GLN A 68 -12.92 7.53 -6.65
CA GLN A 68 -12.21 8.81 -6.75
C GLN A 68 -10.75 8.66 -6.31
N GLY A 69 -9.83 9.16 -7.14
CA GLY A 69 -8.40 9.08 -6.91
C GLY A 69 -7.74 7.74 -7.25
N LEU A 70 -8.47 6.70 -7.72
CA LEU A 70 -7.87 5.38 -8.02
C LEU A 70 -6.74 5.48 -9.05
N GLY A 71 -6.98 6.22 -10.15
CA GLY A 71 -5.97 6.43 -11.19
C GLY A 71 -4.71 7.09 -10.65
N THR A 72 -4.87 8.17 -9.88
CA THR A 72 -3.77 8.87 -9.20
C THR A 72 -3.02 7.95 -8.25
N LYS A 73 -3.73 7.12 -7.48
CA LYS A 73 -3.14 6.17 -6.52
C LYS A 73 -2.29 5.11 -7.23
N ASN A 74 -2.80 4.55 -8.32
CA ASN A 74 -2.06 3.58 -9.13
C ASN A 74 -0.83 4.23 -9.79
N LEU A 75 -0.96 5.45 -10.31
CA LEU A 75 0.17 6.20 -10.86
C LEU A 75 1.23 6.48 -9.80
N GLN A 76 0.83 6.94 -8.62
CA GLN A 76 1.71 7.15 -7.47
C GLN A 76 2.45 5.86 -7.09
N SER A 77 1.72 4.75 -6.99
CA SER A 77 2.29 3.44 -6.64
C SER A 77 3.32 2.98 -7.68
N PHE A 78 3.01 3.13 -8.97
CA PHE A 78 3.92 2.81 -10.06
C PHE A 78 5.22 3.62 -9.99
N ILE A 79 5.10 4.96 -9.87
CA ILE A 79 6.26 5.84 -9.74
C ILE A 79 7.06 5.51 -8.48
N SER A 80 6.38 5.28 -7.35
CA SER A 80 7.00 4.91 -6.09
C SER A 80 7.86 3.65 -6.24
N GLN A 81 7.31 2.61 -6.86
CA GLN A 81 8.01 1.34 -7.05
C GLN A 81 9.22 1.49 -7.96
N PHE A 82 9.09 2.25 -9.05
CA PHE A 82 10.17 2.53 -9.98
C PHE A 82 11.32 3.28 -9.30
N ILE A 83 11.02 4.40 -8.64
CA ILE A 83 12.02 5.22 -7.95
C ILE A 83 12.69 4.45 -6.82
N TYR A 84 11.93 3.65 -6.07
CA TYR A 84 12.49 2.83 -4.99
C TYR A 84 13.49 1.80 -5.52
N PHE A 85 13.11 0.98 -6.50
CA PHE A 85 14.00 -0.06 -7.01
C PHE A 85 15.18 0.51 -7.78
N TYR A 86 14.98 1.58 -8.54
CA TYR A 86 16.06 2.29 -9.22
C TYR A 86 17.05 2.88 -8.21
N GLY A 87 16.55 3.63 -7.22
CA GLY A 87 17.36 4.23 -6.16
C GLY A 87 18.12 3.19 -5.34
N TYR A 88 17.45 2.11 -4.95
CA TYR A 88 18.08 0.98 -4.26
C TYR A 88 19.20 0.36 -5.09
N SER A 89 18.96 0.09 -6.37
CA SER A 89 19.97 -0.49 -7.28
C SER A 89 21.15 0.45 -7.49
N TYR A 90 20.88 1.74 -7.64
CA TYR A 90 21.89 2.78 -7.79
C TYR A 90 22.77 2.91 -6.54
N PHE A 91 22.19 3.09 -5.36
CA PHE A 91 22.93 3.19 -4.10
C PHE A 91 23.69 1.90 -3.77
N LYS A 92 23.10 0.73 -4.06
CA LYS A 92 23.78 -0.56 -3.92
C LYS A 92 25.00 -0.65 -4.82
N ARG A 93 24.91 -0.24 -6.08
CA ARG A 93 26.05 -0.23 -7.01
C ARG A 93 27.16 0.70 -6.52
N LEU A 94 26.82 1.94 -6.13
CA LEU A 94 27.78 2.89 -5.58
C LEU A 94 28.51 2.36 -4.34
N TYR A 95 27.78 1.70 -3.43
CA TYR A 95 28.38 1.10 -2.24
C TYR A 95 29.37 -0.01 -2.60
N LEU A 96 29.00 -0.92 -3.51
CA LEU A 96 29.86 -2.04 -3.91
C LEU A 96 31.13 -1.55 -4.62
N GLU A 97 31.01 -0.55 -5.50
CA GLU A 97 32.14 0.08 -6.18
C GLU A 97 33.10 0.76 -5.19
N LYS A 98 32.58 1.51 -4.22
CA LYS A 98 33.40 2.24 -3.25
C LYS A 98 34.00 1.36 -2.16
N SER A 99 33.29 0.31 -1.75
CA SER A 99 33.74 -0.62 -0.70
C SER A 99 34.65 -1.73 -1.22
N GLY A 100 34.73 -1.96 -2.55
CA GLY A 100 35.47 -3.08 -3.15
C GLY A 100 34.93 -4.47 -2.78
N SER A 101 33.77 -4.54 -2.10
CA SER A 101 33.18 -5.79 -1.59
C SER A 101 32.27 -6.44 -2.64
N LYS A 102 32.33 -7.77 -2.77
CA LYS A 102 31.44 -8.54 -3.67
C LYS A 102 30.04 -8.79 -3.11
N LYS A 103 29.83 -8.56 -1.80
CA LYS A 103 28.56 -8.78 -1.10
C LYS A 103 28.24 -7.61 -0.20
N ILE A 104 26.93 -7.35 -0.02
CA ILE A 104 26.43 -6.34 0.89
C ILE A 104 26.10 -6.97 2.25
N GLY A 105 26.62 -6.40 3.33
CA GLY A 105 26.23 -6.80 4.68
C GLY A 105 24.82 -6.31 5.03
N THR A 106 24.15 -6.96 5.98
CA THR A 106 22.76 -6.63 6.38
C THR A 106 22.60 -5.17 6.77
N ASN A 107 23.52 -4.62 7.57
CA ASN A 107 23.45 -3.22 8.03
C ASN A 107 23.56 -2.23 6.86
N ALA A 108 24.50 -2.46 5.95
CA ALA A 108 24.67 -1.64 4.75
C ALA A 108 23.44 -1.73 3.84
N ASN A 109 22.87 -2.93 3.70
CA ASN A 109 21.65 -3.14 2.91
C ASN A 109 20.46 -2.38 3.49
N LEU A 110 20.31 -2.34 4.81
CA LEU A 110 19.27 -1.58 5.49
C LEU A 110 19.43 -0.07 5.27
N ILE A 111 20.65 0.46 5.36
CA ILE A 111 20.92 1.88 5.10
C ILE A 111 20.59 2.24 3.65
N ILE A 112 20.99 1.40 2.70
CA ILE A 112 20.71 1.61 1.27
C ILE A 112 19.21 1.56 0.98
N ALA A 113 18.50 0.58 1.55
CA ALA A 113 17.04 0.48 1.43
C ALA A 113 16.33 1.69 2.06
N ALA A 114 16.80 2.17 3.22
CA ALA A 114 16.27 3.36 3.86
C ALA A 114 16.51 4.62 3.02
N ALA A 115 17.73 4.82 2.49
CA ALA A 115 18.03 5.94 1.61
C ALA A 115 17.14 5.96 0.36
N ALA A 116 16.95 4.79 -0.29
CA ALA A 116 16.03 4.66 -1.41
C ALA A 116 14.59 5.00 -1.01
N GLY A 117 14.11 4.49 0.13
CA GLY A 117 12.77 4.78 0.65
C GLY A 117 12.54 6.27 0.95
N VAL A 118 13.55 6.96 1.50
CA VAL A 118 13.50 8.41 1.74
C VAL A 118 13.38 9.15 0.41
N CYS A 119 14.25 8.88 -0.57
CA CYS A 119 14.18 9.50 -1.89
C CYS A 119 12.82 9.28 -2.57
N THR A 120 12.30 8.06 -2.54
CA THR A 120 10.97 7.73 -3.06
C THR A 120 9.87 8.52 -2.37
N SER A 121 9.93 8.63 -1.04
CA SER A 121 8.91 9.36 -0.26
C SER A 121 8.90 10.84 -0.65
N PHE A 122 10.06 11.47 -0.77
CA PHE A 122 10.15 12.88 -1.20
C PHE A 122 9.57 13.10 -2.60
N ILE A 123 9.92 12.26 -3.57
CA ILE A 123 9.47 12.42 -4.97
C ILE A 123 7.97 12.15 -5.12
N THR A 124 7.43 11.18 -4.39
CA THR A 124 6.04 10.74 -4.56
C THR A 124 5.05 11.41 -3.62
N GLN A 125 5.52 12.21 -2.65
CA GLN A 125 4.67 12.90 -1.69
C GLN A 125 3.56 13.75 -2.34
N PRO A 126 3.80 14.54 -3.39
CA PRO A 126 2.73 15.33 -4.02
C PRO A 126 1.60 14.48 -4.57
N LEU A 127 1.92 13.33 -5.17
CA LEU A 127 0.93 12.41 -5.73
C LEU A 127 0.17 11.66 -4.63
N ASP A 128 0.84 11.31 -3.53
CA ASP A 128 0.23 10.68 -2.36
C ASP A 128 -0.76 11.63 -1.68
N THR A 129 -0.36 12.88 -1.47
CA THR A 129 -1.24 13.94 -0.95
C THR A 129 -2.43 14.19 -1.90
N ALA A 130 -2.20 14.31 -3.20
CA ALA A 130 -3.28 14.50 -4.18
C ALA A 130 -4.26 13.32 -4.21
N SER A 131 -3.75 12.09 -4.18
CA SER A 131 -4.60 10.89 -4.11
C SER A 131 -5.45 10.86 -2.84
N SER A 132 -4.87 11.19 -1.69
CA SER A 132 -5.59 11.26 -0.41
C SER A 132 -6.66 12.35 -0.41
N ARG A 133 -6.37 13.53 -0.97
CA ARG A 133 -7.36 14.61 -1.13
C ARG A 133 -8.53 14.15 -1.99
N MET A 134 -8.26 13.66 -3.21
CA MET A 134 -9.29 13.13 -4.10
C MET A 134 -10.13 12.02 -3.44
N GLN A 135 -9.50 11.13 -2.66
CA GLN A 135 -10.20 10.03 -1.98
C GLN A 135 -11.06 10.52 -0.80
N THR A 136 -10.73 11.65 -0.19
CA THR A 136 -11.44 12.20 0.98
C THR A 136 -12.46 13.29 0.62
N SER A 137 -12.31 13.96 -0.53
CA SER A 137 -13.28 14.93 -1.10
C SER A 137 -14.70 14.39 -1.11
N ALA A 138 -15.71 15.25 -0.91
CA ALA A 138 -17.11 14.84 -0.96
C ALA A 138 -17.43 14.03 -2.23
N PHE A 139 -18.35 13.07 -2.11
CA PHE A 139 -18.75 12.27 -3.27
C PHE A 139 -19.23 13.19 -4.40
N GLY A 140 -18.91 12.83 -5.65
CA GLY A 140 -19.23 13.63 -6.84
C GLY A 140 -18.40 14.92 -7.00
N LYS A 141 -17.65 15.37 -5.99
CA LYS A 141 -16.89 16.63 -6.01
C LYS A 141 -15.36 16.47 -6.09
N SER A 142 -14.86 15.25 -6.31
CA SER A 142 -13.41 15.06 -6.47
C SER A 142 -12.92 15.76 -7.73
N LYS A 143 -11.93 16.62 -7.55
CA LYS A 143 -11.19 17.28 -8.63
C LYS A 143 -10.30 16.29 -9.37
N GLY A 144 -9.85 16.68 -10.57
CA GLY A 144 -8.85 15.93 -11.33
C GLY A 144 -7.47 15.99 -10.68
N LEU A 145 -6.55 15.12 -11.12
CA LEU A 145 -5.16 15.12 -10.62
C LEU A 145 -4.48 16.49 -10.81
N TRP A 146 -4.56 17.04 -12.02
CA TRP A 146 -3.92 18.30 -12.35
C TRP A 146 -4.44 19.45 -11.48
N GLU A 147 -5.76 19.55 -11.37
CA GLU A 147 -6.42 20.55 -10.54
C GLU A 147 -6.07 20.40 -9.05
N THR A 148 -6.00 19.17 -8.53
CA THR A 148 -5.60 18.91 -7.14
C THR A 148 -4.13 19.26 -6.87
N LEU A 149 -3.26 19.14 -7.87
CA LEU A 149 -1.83 19.48 -7.75
C LEU A 149 -1.57 20.98 -7.85
N THR A 150 -2.38 21.71 -8.63
CA THR A 150 -2.27 23.17 -8.77
C THR A 150 -3.07 23.92 -7.70
N GLU A 151 -3.92 23.21 -6.96
CA GLU A 151 -4.69 23.77 -5.86
C GLU A 151 -3.81 24.06 -4.63
N GLY A 152 -3.84 25.32 -4.18
CA GLY A 152 -3.18 25.75 -2.95
C GLY A 152 -1.69 26.08 -3.12
N SER A 153 -0.94 25.99 -2.02
CA SER A 153 0.50 26.29 -2.01
C SER A 153 1.32 25.02 -2.29
N TYR A 154 2.50 25.18 -2.89
CA TYR A 154 3.42 24.06 -3.12
C TYR A 154 3.77 23.30 -1.82
N SER A 155 3.84 24.00 -0.69
CA SER A 155 4.08 23.37 0.62
C SER A 155 2.95 22.42 1.04
N ASP A 156 1.71 22.68 0.61
CA ASP A 156 0.56 21.85 0.96
C ASP A 156 0.66 20.46 0.30
N LEU A 157 1.41 20.30 -0.80
CA LEU A 157 1.62 18.99 -1.43
C LEU A 157 2.54 18.08 -0.61
N PHE A 158 3.37 18.67 0.25
CA PHE A 158 4.28 17.96 1.15
C PHE A 158 3.69 17.73 2.54
N ASP A 159 2.42 18.07 2.74
CA ASP A 159 1.66 17.77 3.96
C ASP A 159 1.77 16.28 4.31
N GLY A 160 2.20 15.99 5.54
CA GLY A 160 2.36 14.62 6.03
C GLY A 160 3.68 13.94 5.67
N LEU A 161 4.63 14.62 5.00
CA LEU A 161 5.92 14.04 4.60
C LEU A 161 6.69 13.42 5.79
N GLY A 162 6.77 14.12 6.92
CA GLY A 162 7.44 13.59 8.11
C GLY A 162 6.81 12.29 8.63
N ILE A 163 5.49 12.15 8.47
CA ILE A 163 4.77 10.92 8.82
C ILE A 163 5.00 9.86 7.75
N SER A 164 5.02 10.21 6.47
CA SER A 164 5.38 9.29 5.38
C SER A 164 6.75 8.67 5.63
N LEU A 165 7.75 9.48 6.03
CA LEU A 165 9.09 9.01 6.40
C LEU A 165 9.08 8.10 7.62
N LEU A 166 8.29 8.41 8.65
CA LEU A 166 8.11 7.48 9.78
C LEU A 166 7.48 6.15 9.32
N LEU A 167 6.51 6.20 8.41
CA LEU A 167 5.80 5.04 7.89
C LEU A 167 6.65 4.17 6.95
N THR A 168 7.81 4.64 6.45
CA THR A 168 8.74 3.76 5.71
C THR A 168 9.36 2.69 6.62
N SER A 169 9.24 2.82 7.95
CA SER A 169 9.60 1.77 8.91
C SER A 169 8.60 0.61 8.97
N ASN A 170 7.37 0.79 8.46
CA ASN A 170 6.31 -0.22 8.55
C ASN A 170 6.72 -1.56 7.92
N PRO A 171 7.28 -1.61 6.70
CA PRO A 171 7.82 -2.86 6.14
C PRO A 171 8.91 -3.49 7.01
N ALA A 172 9.80 -2.71 7.62
CA ALA A 172 10.85 -3.23 8.48
C ALA A 172 10.27 -3.92 9.73
N ILE A 173 9.25 -3.31 10.35
CA ILE A 173 8.52 -3.90 11.48
C ILE A 173 7.83 -5.19 11.02
N GLN A 174 7.14 -5.16 9.87
CA GLN A 174 6.46 -6.33 9.31
C GLN A 174 7.43 -7.50 9.08
N TYR A 175 8.55 -7.27 8.40
CA TYR A 175 9.53 -8.34 8.11
C TYR A 175 10.20 -8.86 9.38
N THR A 176 10.51 -7.98 10.34
CA THR A 176 11.07 -8.40 11.63
C THR A 176 10.10 -9.31 12.38
N VAL A 177 8.83 -8.93 12.47
CA VAL A 177 7.79 -9.75 13.11
C VAL A 177 7.61 -11.07 12.35
N PHE A 178 7.61 -11.03 11.02
CA PHE A 178 7.50 -12.23 10.18
C PHE A 178 8.65 -13.22 10.45
N ASP A 179 9.89 -12.74 10.49
CA ASP A 179 11.05 -13.58 10.73
C ASP A 179 11.02 -14.18 12.14
N GLN A 180 10.64 -13.41 13.16
CA GLN A 180 10.51 -13.92 14.54
C GLN A 180 9.42 -15.00 14.66
N LEU A 181 8.26 -14.78 14.03
CA LEU A 181 7.19 -15.78 14.00
C LEU A 181 7.60 -17.04 13.23
N LYS A 182 8.28 -16.87 12.10
CA LYS A 182 8.80 -17.99 11.30
C LYS A 182 9.82 -18.81 12.08
N LEU A 183 10.77 -18.16 12.76
CA LEU A 183 11.77 -18.84 13.59
C LEU A 183 11.13 -19.61 14.74
N LYS A 184 10.13 -19.02 15.42
CA LYS A 184 9.40 -19.69 16.50
C LYS A 184 8.68 -20.94 16.00
N LEU A 185 8.03 -20.86 14.83
CA LEU A 185 7.32 -21.99 14.22
C LEU A 185 8.27 -23.12 13.77
N LEU A 186 9.41 -22.77 13.18
CA LEU A 186 10.43 -23.74 12.79
C LEU A 186 11.03 -24.48 14.00
N LYS A 187 11.26 -23.78 15.12
CA LYS A 187 11.72 -24.38 16.38
C LYS A 187 10.68 -25.34 16.97
N THR A 188 9.40 -24.97 16.96
CA THR A 188 8.31 -25.86 17.43
C THR A 188 8.20 -27.12 16.58
N ASN A 189 8.34 -27.02 15.26
CA ASN A 189 8.26 -28.18 14.37
C ASN A 189 9.48 -29.11 14.49
N GLN A 190 10.68 -28.57 14.74
CA GLN A 190 11.89 -29.37 14.99
C GLN A 190 11.79 -30.23 16.27
N ASN A 191 10.99 -29.80 17.26
CA ASN A 191 10.76 -30.60 18.47
C ASN A 191 9.75 -31.75 18.25
N ASN A 192 8.99 -31.79 17.15
CA ASN A 192 7.90 -32.76 16.93
C ASN A 192 8.15 -33.81 15.85
N SER A 193 9.13 -33.69 14.94
CA SER A 193 9.57 -34.78 14.04
C SER A 193 10.81 -34.46 13.21
N GLU A 194 11.48 -35.52 12.77
CA GLU A 194 12.71 -35.58 11.98
C GLU A 194 12.83 -34.62 10.80
N LYS A 195 14.11 -34.33 10.50
CA LYS A 195 14.68 -33.49 9.45
C LYS A 195 13.98 -33.64 8.08
N THR A 196 12.90 -32.90 7.90
CA THR A 196 12.46 -32.51 6.55
C THR A 196 12.54 -31.00 6.49
N ALA A 197 13.24 -30.47 5.48
CA ALA A 197 13.28 -29.04 5.22
C ALA A 197 11.85 -28.58 4.91
N VAL A 198 11.13 -28.12 5.93
CA VAL A 198 9.74 -27.65 5.77
C VAL A 198 9.80 -26.33 5.01
N THR A 199 9.70 -26.42 3.69
CA THR A 199 9.15 -25.33 2.87
C THR A 199 7.84 -24.95 3.53
N LEU A 200 7.74 -23.72 4.04
CA LEU A 200 6.48 -23.23 4.61
C LEU A 200 5.39 -23.46 3.56
N SER A 201 4.32 -24.18 3.92
CA SER A 201 3.14 -24.25 3.06
C SER A 201 2.72 -22.82 2.71
N ALA A 202 2.33 -22.58 1.45
CA ALA A 202 1.92 -21.27 0.97
C ALA A 202 0.87 -20.63 1.89
N PHE A 203 -0.02 -21.45 2.45
CA PHE A 203 -1.03 -21.04 3.42
C PHE A 203 -0.44 -20.59 4.77
N THR A 204 0.57 -21.28 5.29
CA THR A 204 1.26 -20.87 6.52
C THR A 204 2.05 -19.58 6.29
N ALA A 205 2.71 -19.43 5.14
CA ALA A 205 3.45 -18.23 4.80
C ALA A 205 2.51 -17.02 4.64
N PHE A 206 1.36 -17.25 4.03
CA PHE A 206 0.27 -16.29 3.94
C PHE A 206 -0.20 -15.83 5.32
N PHE A 207 -0.53 -16.77 6.21
CA PHE A 207 -1.07 -16.43 7.54
C PHE A 207 -0.03 -15.69 8.39
N LEU A 208 1.23 -16.15 8.39
CA LEU A 208 2.33 -15.43 9.06
C LEU A 208 2.50 -14.03 8.46
N GLY A 209 2.43 -13.89 7.15
CA GLY A 209 2.51 -12.60 6.46
C GLY A 209 1.39 -11.65 6.87
N ALA A 210 0.15 -12.14 6.88
CA ALA A 210 -1.04 -11.37 7.27
C ALA A 210 -1.01 -10.95 8.75
N LEU A 211 -0.60 -11.86 9.64
CA LEU A 211 -0.46 -11.59 11.07
C LEU A 211 0.63 -10.55 11.34
N SER A 212 1.79 -10.71 10.71
CA SER A 212 2.91 -9.77 10.84
C SER A 212 2.54 -8.38 10.32
N LYS A 213 1.84 -8.32 9.19
CA LYS A 213 1.32 -7.06 8.63
C LYS A 213 0.29 -6.41 9.53
N SER A 214 -0.57 -7.20 10.17
CA SER A 214 -1.56 -6.69 11.13
C SER A 214 -0.89 -6.10 12.37
N ILE A 215 0.11 -6.77 12.94
CA ILE A 215 0.88 -6.27 14.09
C ILE A 215 1.61 -4.98 13.74
N ALA A 216 2.33 -4.96 12.61
CA ALA A 216 3.01 -3.76 12.12
C ALA A 216 2.03 -2.60 11.88
N THR A 217 0.86 -2.91 11.34
CA THR A 217 -0.21 -1.92 11.11
C THR A 217 -0.73 -1.37 12.43
N ILE A 218 -1.01 -2.20 13.44
CA ILE A 218 -1.49 -1.74 14.75
C ILE A 218 -0.48 -0.78 15.39
N LEU A 219 0.81 -1.13 15.39
CA LEU A 219 1.87 -0.30 15.96
C LEU A 219 2.03 1.05 15.25
N THR A 220 1.88 1.06 13.93
CA THR A 220 2.04 2.27 13.11
C THR A 220 0.72 3.02 12.86
N TYR A 221 -0.40 2.48 13.34
CA TYR A 221 -1.73 2.99 13.02
C TYR A 221 -1.97 4.44 13.45
N PRO A 222 -1.54 4.89 14.65
CA PRO A 222 -1.68 6.28 15.04
C PRO A 222 -1.06 7.26 14.04
N ALA A 223 0.11 6.90 13.49
CA ALA A 223 0.78 7.66 12.45
C ALA A 223 -0.01 7.62 11.12
N ILE A 224 -0.51 6.45 10.71
CA ILE A 224 -1.37 6.31 9.51
C ILE A 224 -2.58 7.23 9.62
N ARG A 225 -3.25 7.27 10.78
CA ARG A 225 -4.41 8.13 10.98
C ARG A 225 -4.04 9.61 10.90
N CYS A 226 -2.97 10.02 11.59
CA CYS A 226 -2.52 11.42 11.54
C CYS A 226 -2.21 11.85 10.10
N LYS A 227 -1.55 10.98 9.32
CA LYS A 227 -1.26 11.22 7.90
C LYS A 227 -2.54 11.47 7.09
N VAL A 228 -3.54 10.58 7.21
CA VAL A 228 -4.80 10.70 6.47
C VAL A 228 -5.57 11.97 6.85
N VAL A 229 -5.55 12.37 8.13
CA VAL A 229 -6.20 13.61 8.58
C VAL A 229 -5.49 14.85 8.03
N ILE A 230 -4.15 14.85 7.97
CA ILE A 230 -3.35 15.95 7.42
C ILE A 230 -3.54 16.07 5.89
N GLN A 231 -3.64 14.95 5.19
CA GLN A 231 -3.79 14.89 3.74
C GLN A 231 -5.26 14.86 3.28
N ALA A 232 -6.22 15.08 4.19
CA ALA A 232 -7.63 15.14 3.85
C ALA A 232 -7.93 16.38 2.98
N ALA A 233 -8.90 16.26 2.09
CA ALA A 233 -9.41 17.41 1.35
C ALA A 233 -10.06 18.43 2.28
N ASP A 234 -9.94 19.69 1.90
CA ASP A 234 -10.72 20.76 2.52
C ASP A 234 -12.15 20.71 1.99
N SER A 235 -13.12 20.91 2.87
CA SER A 235 -14.55 20.94 2.54
C SER A 235 -14.95 22.34 2.08
N ASP A 236 -15.77 22.45 1.03
CA ASP A 236 -16.21 23.74 0.46
C ASP A 236 -16.91 24.66 1.49
N ASP A 237 -17.55 24.07 2.51
CA ASP A 237 -18.27 24.81 3.56
C ASP A 237 -17.33 25.56 4.54
N ASP A 238 -16.01 25.37 4.43
CA ASP A 238 -15.01 25.85 5.40
C ASP A 238 -14.20 27.09 4.93
N GLU A 239 -14.65 27.80 3.89
CA GLU A 239 -14.02 29.04 3.39
C GLU A 239 -13.80 30.08 4.51
N ALA A 240 -14.71 30.16 5.49
CA ALA A 240 -14.61 31.10 6.62
C ALA A 240 -13.50 30.78 7.64
N ASN A 241 -12.93 29.55 7.66
CA ASN A 241 -12.01 29.07 8.71
C ASN A 241 -10.65 28.56 8.18
N LYS A 242 -10.23 29.03 7.00
CA LYS A 242 -8.94 28.65 6.36
C LYS A 242 -7.72 28.83 7.29
N ALA A 243 -7.69 29.90 8.08
CA ALA A 243 -6.58 30.22 9.00
C ALA A 243 -6.43 29.22 10.16
N GLN A 244 -7.55 28.82 10.79
CA GLN A 244 -7.55 27.87 11.91
C GLN A 244 -7.23 26.44 11.45
N ARG A 245 -7.47 26.12 10.17
CA ARG A 245 -7.16 24.82 9.55
C ARG A 245 -5.70 24.71 9.10
N LYS A 246 -5.08 25.81 8.63
CA LYS A 246 -3.63 25.86 8.35
C LYS A 246 -2.80 25.54 9.60
N SER A 247 -3.26 25.99 10.77
CA SER A 247 -2.68 25.61 12.07
C SER A 247 -2.90 24.12 12.42
N ARG A 248 -3.98 23.49 11.93
CA ARG A 248 -4.27 22.07 12.16
C ARG A 248 -3.37 21.14 11.33
N LYS A 249 -2.74 21.60 10.25
CA LYS A 249 -1.84 20.78 9.41
C LYS A 249 -0.54 20.35 10.11
N THR A 250 -0.16 21.01 11.20
CA THR A 250 0.98 20.59 12.01
C THR A 250 0.68 19.28 12.74
N LEU A 251 1.64 18.34 12.74
CA LEU A 251 1.50 17.03 13.40
C LEU A 251 1.06 17.15 14.87
N SER A 252 1.66 18.08 15.63
CA SER A 252 1.30 18.32 17.03
C SER A 252 -0.15 18.79 17.19
N ALA A 253 -0.63 19.64 16.28
CA ALA A 253 -2.00 20.12 16.28
C ALA A 253 -3.00 18.99 15.97
N VAL A 254 -2.70 18.11 15.02
CA VAL A 254 -3.53 16.92 14.74
C VAL A 254 -3.56 15.96 15.93
N ILE A 255 -2.40 15.64 16.51
CA ILE A 255 -2.32 14.77 17.69
C ILE A 255 -3.14 15.35 18.85
N CYS A 256 -2.95 16.64 19.15
CA CYS A 256 -3.68 17.34 20.21
C CYS A 256 -5.19 17.38 19.92
N ALA A 257 -5.60 17.62 18.67
CA ALA A 257 -6.99 17.65 18.28
C ALA A 257 -7.66 16.27 18.42
N ILE A 258 -7.00 15.19 17.99
CA ILE A 258 -7.50 13.82 18.15
C ILE A 258 -7.61 13.49 19.65
N TRP A 259 -6.55 13.75 20.41
CA TRP A 259 -6.51 13.46 21.83
C TRP A 259 -7.64 14.17 22.60
N LYS A 260 -7.80 15.48 22.40
CA LYS A 260 -8.82 16.27 23.10
C LYS A 260 -10.26 15.91 22.70
N LYS A 261 -10.50 15.54 21.45
CA LYS A 261 -11.87 15.33 20.93
C LYS A 261 -12.35 13.89 20.94
N GLU A 262 -11.43 12.93 20.80
CA GLU A 262 -11.74 11.51 20.63
C GLU A 262 -10.99 10.61 21.61
N GLY A 263 -10.03 11.16 22.36
CA GLY A 263 -9.19 10.40 23.29
C GLY A 263 -8.23 9.44 22.57
N ILE A 264 -7.67 8.50 23.34
CA ILE A 264 -6.67 7.55 22.86
C ILE A 264 -7.24 6.56 21.82
N LEU A 265 -8.50 6.15 21.99
CA LEU A 265 -9.17 5.24 21.05
C LEU A 265 -9.46 5.91 19.71
N GLY A 266 -9.53 7.24 19.69
CA GLY A 266 -9.61 8.01 18.46
C GLY A 266 -8.51 7.62 17.49
N PHE A 267 -7.25 7.50 17.92
CA PHE A 267 -6.13 7.17 17.02
C PHE A 267 -6.33 5.86 16.24
N PHE A 268 -7.18 4.95 16.73
CA PHE A 268 -7.51 3.66 16.12
C PHE A 268 -8.83 3.64 15.34
N LYS A 269 -9.44 4.82 15.09
CA LYS A 269 -10.66 4.95 14.26
C LYS A 269 -10.42 4.40 12.85
N GLY A 270 -11.10 3.30 12.53
CA GLY A 270 -11.03 2.61 11.23
C GLY A 270 -10.02 1.46 11.18
N LEU A 271 -9.42 1.07 12.32
CA LEU A 271 -8.38 0.02 12.36
C LEU A 271 -8.91 -1.32 11.84
N HIS A 272 -10.13 -1.68 12.23
CA HIS A 272 -10.80 -2.90 11.77
C HIS A 272 -10.89 -2.96 10.24
N ALA A 273 -11.23 -1.84 9.58
CA ALA A 273 -11.33 -1.76 8.13
C ALA A 273 -9.95 -1.89 7.46
N GLN A 274 -8.90 -1.34 8.08
CA GLN A 274 -7.53 -1.50 7.60
C GLN A 274 -7.07 -2.96 7.69
N ILE A 275 -7.30 -3.62 8.83
CA ILE A 275 -6.92 -5.03 9.03
C ILE A 275 -7.68 -5.90 8.02
N LEU A 276 -9.00 -5.72 7.90
CA LEU A 276 -9.83 -6.44 6.93
C LEU A 276 -9.31 -6.25 5.51
N LYS A 277 -9.06 -4.99 5.10
CA LYS A 277 -8.48 -4.68 3.78
C LYS A 277 -7.15 -5.40 3.57
N THR A 278 -6.26 -5.41 4.56
CA THR A 278 -4.94 -6.06 4.42
C THR A 278 -5.04 -7.57 4.28
N VAL A 279 -5.93 -8.23 5.03
CA VAL A 279 -6.14 -9.67 4.94
C VAL A 279 -6.78 -10.03 3.59
N LEU A 280 -7.85 -9.33 3.21
CA LEU A 280 -8.53 -9.53 1.92
C LEU A 280 -7.60 -9.27 0.74
N SER A 281 -6.79 -8.20 0.79
CA SER A 281 -5.86 -7.87 -0.29
C SER A 281 -4.83 -8.97 -0.49
N SER A 282 -4.31 -9.51 0.61
CA SER A 282 -3.37 -10.63 0.56
C SER A 282 -4.05 -11.89 -0.01
N ALA A 283 -5.29 -12.17 0.40
CA ALA A 283 -6.05 -13.34 -0.06
C ALA A 283 -6.36 -13.25 -1.57
N PHE A 284 -6.84 -12.09 -2.03
CA PHE A 284 -7.11 -11.84 -3.44
C PHE A 284 -5.84 -11.90 -4.27
N LEU A 285 -4.73 -11.33 -3.80
CA LEU A 285 -3.44 -11.40 -4.49
C LEU A 285 -3.02 -12.85 -4.72
N LEU A 286 -3.09 -13.71 -3.70
CA LEU A 286 -2.75 -15.13 -3.84
C LEU A 286 -3.71 -15.86 -4.77
N MET A 287 -5.03 -15.69 -4.58
CA MET A 287 -6.04 -16.33 -5.42
C MET A 287 -5.86 -15.95 -6.90
N ILE A 288 -5.64 -14.67 -7.18
CA ILE A 288 -5.46 -14.19 -8.55
C ILE A 288 -4.12 -14.67 -9.10
N LYS A 289 -3.04 -14.65 -8.31
CA LYS A 289 -1.74 -15.19 -8.72
C LYS A 289 -1.86 -16.66 -9.09
N GLU A 290 -2.48 -17.50 -8.25
CA GLU A 290 -2.69 -18.92 -8.51
C GLU A 290 -3.48 -19.17 -9.80
N LYS A 291 -4.56 -18.42 -10.02
CA LYS A 291 -5.36 -18.52 -11.25
C LYS A 291 -4.55 -18.12 -12.48
N ILE A 292 -3.83 -16.99 -12.44
CA ILE A 292 -3.03 -16.53 -13.57
C ILE A 292 -1.89 -17.51 -13.85
N THR A 293 -1.14 -17.95 -12.84
CA THR A 293 -0.05 -18.91 -13.02
C THR A 293 -0.56 -20.22 -13.64
N ALA A 294 -1.70 -20.74 -13.18
CA ALA A 294 -2.32 -21.93 -13.77
C ALA A 294 -2.69 -21.71 -15.26
N THR A 295 -3.32 -20.58 -15.59
CA THR A 295 -3.66 -20.24 -16.97
C THR A 295 -2.43 -20.06 -17.85
N THR A 296 -1.38 -19.39 -17.36
CA THR A 296 -0.12 -19.19 -18.10
C THR A 296 0.57 -20.52 -18.38
N TRP A 297 0.58 -21.46 -17.43
CA TRP A 297 1.12 -22.80 -17.65
C TRP A 297 0.36 -23.56 -18.74
N VAL A 298 -0.97 -23.54 -18.72
CA VAL A 298 -1.80 -24.15 -19.77
C VAL A 298 -1.50 -23.52 -21.13
N LEU A 299 -1.37 -22.20 -21.20
CA LEU A 299 -1.06 -21.49 -22.43
C LEU A 299 0.34 -21.83 -22.97
N ILE A 300 1.35 -21.91 -22.10
CA ILE A 300 2.72 -22.32 -22.48
C ILE A 300 2.71 -23.75 -23.05
N LEU A 301 1.99 -24.67 -22.41
CA LEU A 301 1.86 -26.05 -22.90
C LEU A 301 1.15 -26.11 -24.25
N ALA A 302 0.10 -25.32 -24.45
CA ALA A 302 -0.61 -25.21 -25.72
C ALA A 302 0.30 -24.67 -26.84
N ILE A 303 1.06 -23.60 -26.58
CA ILE A 303 2.01 -23.01 -27.52
C ILE A 303 3.13 -23.99 -27.85
N ARG A 304 3.70 -24.68 -26.84
CA ARG A 304 4.74 -25.69 -27.05
C ARG A 304 4.23 -26.83 -27.93
N ARG A 305 3.02 -27.33 -27.67
CA ARG A 305 2.38 -28.37 -28.49
C ARG A 305 2.16 -27.90 -29.93
N TYR A 306 1.71 -26.65 -30.12
CA TYR A 306 1.53 -26.05 -31.44
C TYR A 306 2.86 -25.90 -32.20
N LEU A 307 3.92 -25.43 -31.55
CA LEU A 307 5.26 -25.33 -32.14
C LEU A 307 5.86 -26.70 -32.49
N PHE A 308 5.65 -27.72 -31.66
CA PHE A 308 6.05 -29.09 -31.99
C PHE A 308 5.32 -29.63 -33.23
N LEU A 309 4.02 -29.34 -33.37
CA LEU A 309 3.25 -29.74 -34.56
C LEU A 309 3.73 -29.04 -35.84
N ILE A 310 4.08 -27.75 -35.76
CA ILE A 310 4.66 -27.01 -36.90
C ILE A 310 6.04 -27.58 -37.27
N ARG A 311 6.89 -27.85 -36.27
CA ARG A 311 8.23 -28.39 -36.51
C ARG A 311 8.20 -29.81 -37.06
N GLY A 312 7.18 -30.60 -36.73
CA GLY A 312 6.91 -31.90 -37.34
C GLY A 312 6.52 -31.80 -38.81
N LYS A 313 5.66 -30.82 -39.16
CA LYS A 313 5.27 -30.58 -40.57
C LYS A 313 6.44 -30.12 -41.44
N LEU A 314 7.35 -29.30 -40.92
CA LEU A 314 8.56 -28.83 -41.62
C LEU A 314 9.64 -29.89 -41.83
N LYS A 315 9.59 -31.02 -41.10
CA LYS A 315 10.52 -32.14 -41.25
C LYS A 315 10.02 -33.23 -42.21
N SER A 316 8.76 -33.14 -42.62
CA SER A 316 8.07 -34.07 -43.51
C SER A 316 7.83 -33.49 -44.91
N ALA A 317 8.27 -32.26 -45.15
CA ALA A 317 8.32 -31.58 -46.44
C ALA A 317 9.78 -31.43 -46.87
#